data_AF-A0A2E2W8C1-F1
#
_entry.id   AF-A0A2E2W8C1-F1
#
_cell.length_a   1.000
_cell.length_b   1.000
_cell.length_c   1.000
_cell.angle_alpha   90.00
_cell.angle_beta   90.00
_cell.angle_gamma   90.00
#
_symmetry.space_group_name_H-M   'P 1'
#
loop_
_entity.id
_entity.type
_entity.pdbx_description
1 polymer ?
#
loop_
_entity_poly.entity_id
_entity_poly.type
_entity_poly.pdbx_seq_one_letter_code
_entity_poly.pdbx_strand_id
1 'polypeptide(L)'
;NKAQKDGRIRTILGRKCRFDMWEPRSFEYHKPKKLKDAQAEWGPQRIRRAFTYKALNKLIQGSAADQTKKAMADCYAEGLIPLMTVHDELCFSVESEQQANKITEIMETGLPLKVPSKVDQELGNNWGEVG
;
A
#
# COMPACT_ATOMS: atom_id res chain seq x y z
N ASN A 1 7.90 5.09 -18.74
CA ASN A 1 7.29 4.89 -17.39
C ASN A 1 8.21 5.51 -16.33
N LYS A 2 7.68 6.35 -15.42
CA LYS A 2 8.42 7.03 -14.33
C LYS A 2 9.29 6.09 -13.49
N ALA A 3 8.83 4.87 -13.24
CA ALA A 3 9.59 3.87 -12.49
C ALA A 3 10.89 3.43 -13.20
N GLN A 4 10.91 3.36 -14.53
CA GLN A 4 12.12 3.06 -15.31
C GLN A 4 13.14 4.21 -15.24
N LYS A 5 12.65 5.45 -15.38
CA LYS A 5 13.49 6.65 -15.35
C LYS A 5 14.06 6.90 -13.95
N ASP A 6 13.20 6.97 -12.94
CA ASP A 6 13.57 7.43 -11.60
C ASP A 6 14.00 6.28 -10.68
N GLY A 7 13.70 5.03 -11.03
CA GLY A 7 13.93 3.86 -10.17
C GLY A 7 13.05 3.80 -8.94
N ARG A 8 12.03 4.63 -8.88
CA ARG A 8 11.15 4.75 -7.74
C ARG A 8 9.78 5.26 -8.13
N ILE A 9 8.82 4.96 -7.26
CA ILE A 9 7.52 5.60 -7.20
C ILE A 9 7.23 6.00 -5.75
N ARG A 10 6.21 6.83 -5.55
CA ARG A 10 5.70 7.18 -4.23
C ARG A 10 4.21 6.89 -4.18
N THR A 11 3.76 6.34 -3.07
CA THR A 11 2.34 6.18 -2.74
C THR A 11 1.71 7.53 -2.39
N ILE A 12 0.41 7.54 -2.11
CA ILE A 12 -0.36 8.76 -1.81
C ILE A 12 0.17 9.54 -0.59
N LEU A 13 0.64 8.87 0.46
CA LEU A 13 1.30 9.50 1.61
C LEU A 13 2.83 9.60 1.46
N GLY A 14 3.35 9.41 0.25
CA GLY A 14 4.75 9.68 -0.08
C GLY A 14 5.74 8.54 0.23
N ARG A 15 5.27 7.38 0.72
CA ARG A 15 6.12 6.21 0.98
C ARG A 15 6.84 5.78 -0.29
N LYS A 16 8.15 5.59 -0.19
CA LYS A 16 9.03 5.38 -1.34
C LYS A 16 9.13 3.89 -1.68
N CYS A 17 8.73 3.51 -2.89
CA CYS A 17 8.89 2.16 -3.43
C CYS A 17 10.00 2.16 -4.49
N ARG A 18 10.97 1.26 -4.37
CA ARG A 18 12.22 1.28 -5.17
C ARG A 18 12.32 0.11 -6.15
N PHE A 19 13.02 0.35 -7.25
CA PHE A 19 13.36 -0.60 -8.31
C PHE A 19 14.88 -0.57 -8.51
N ASP A 20 15.59 -1.15 -7.55
CA ASP A 20 17.07 -1.06 -7.46
C ASP A 20 17.79 -2.18 -8.24
N MET A 21 17.02 -3.09 -8.85
CA MET A 21 17.54 -4.20 -9.63
C MET A 21 17.49 -3.88 -11.12
N TRP A 22 18.41 -4.48 -11.86
CA TRP A 22 18.61 -4.28 -13.29
C TRP A 22 18.63 -5.62 -14.00
N GLU A 23 18.08 -5.63 -15.20
CA GLU A 23 17.98 -6.78 -16.10
C GLU A 23 18.45 -6.34 -17.51
N PRO A 24 18.93 -7.25 -18.36
CA PRO A 24 19.26 -6.90 -19.72
C PRO A 24 17.99 -6.50 -20.50
N ARG A 25 18.17 -5.78 -21.60
CA ARG A 25 17.07 -5.39 -22.50
C ARG A 25 16.57 -6.54 -23.38
N SER A 26 17.21 -7.72 -23.32
CA SER A 26 16.75 -8.94 -23.98
C SER A 26 15.47 -9.48 -23.35
N PHE A 27 14.76 -10.34 -24.08
CA PHE A 27 13.57 -11.05 -23.58
C PHE A 27 13.91 -12.37 -22.88
N GLU A 28 15.20 -12.75 -22.85
CA GLU A 28 15.67 -13.93 -22.16
C GLU A 28 15.53 -13.77 -20.64
N TYR A 29 15.31 -14.90 -19.97
CA TYR A 29 15.19 -14.92 -18.53
C TYR A 29 16.58 -14.81 -17.90
N HIS A 30 16.85 -13.69 -17.23
CA HIS A 30 18.04 -13.48 -16.44
C HIS A 30 17.68 -13.10 -15.01
N LYS A 31 18.45 -13.58 -14.03
CA LYS A 31 18.31 -13.17 -12.63
C LYS A 31 18.69 -11.69 -12.50
N PRO A 32 17.78 -10.78 -12.10
CA PRO A 32 18.12 -9.37 -11.99
C PRO A 32 19.21 -9.12 -10.95
N LYS A 33 20.08 -8.14 -11.22
CA LYS A 33 21.28 -7.83 -10.41
C LYS A 33 21.31 -6.37 -9.95
N LYS A 34 22.21 -6.03 -9.02
CA LYS A 34 22.47 -4.62 -8.67
C LYS A 34 23.15 -3.92 -9.84
N LEU A 35 23.06 -2.59 -9.87
CA LEU A 35 23.54 -1.78 -11.00
C LEU A 35 25.00 -2.09 -11.38
N LYS A 36 25.91 -2.14 -10.40
CA LYS A 36 27.34 -2.39 -10.64
C LYS A 36 27.57 -3.75 -11.32
N ASP A 37 26.97 -4.81 -10.77
CA ASP A 37 27.13 -6.17 -11.29
C ASP A 37 26.48 -6.32 -12.67
N ALA A 38 25.30 -5.72 -12.86
CA ALA A 38 24.60 -5.73 -14.16
C ALA A 38 25.41 -4.98 -15.24
N GLN A 39 26.07 -3.88 -14.88
CA GLN A 39 26.95 -3.14 -15.80
C GLN A 39 28.19 -3.94 -16.16
N ALA A 40 28.80 -4.62 -15.20
CA ALA A 40 29.98 -5.46 -15.43
C ALA A 40 29.67 -6.65 -16.35
N GLU A 41 28.48 -7.26 -16.21
CA GLU A 41 28.12 -8.47 -16.95
C GLU A 41 27.52 -8.18 -18.33
N TRP A 42 26.60 -7.23 -18.44
CA TRP A 42 25.85 -6.98 -19.68
C TRP A 42 26.23 -5.67 -20.38
N GLY A 43 27.01 -4.82 -19.73
CA GLY A 43 27.38 -3.51 -20.23
C GLY A 43 26.34 -2.42 -19.92
N PRO A 44 26.78 -1.16 -19.73
CA PRO A 44 25.93 -0.09 -19.20
C PRO A 44 24.77 0.33 -20.12
N GLN A 45 24.87 0.08 -21.42
CA GLN A 45 23.87 0.48 -22.42
C GLN A 45 22.81 -0.61 -22.68
N ARG A 46 23.08 -1.87 -22.29
CA ARG A 46 22.23 -3.03 -22.59
C ARG A 46 21.32 -3.43 -21.43
N ILE A 47 21.25 -2.62 -20.37
CA ILE A 47 20.43 -2.89 -19.19
C ILE A 47 19.23 -1.94 -19.08
N ARG A 48 18.24 -2.36 -18.31
CA ARG A 48 17.07 -1.58 -17.87
C ARG A 48 16.70 -1.97 -16.43
N ARG A 49 15.84 -1.20 -15.78
CA ARG A 49 15.39 -1.56 -14.42
C ARG A 49 14.47 -2.77 -14.48
N ALA A 50 14.70 -3.70 -13.57
CA ALA A 50 13.85 -4.87 -13.42
C ALA A 50 12.56 -4.53 -12.67
N PHE A 51 11.53 -5.36 -12.87
CA PHE A 51 10.26 -5.34 -12.13
C PHE A 51 9.42 -4.07 -12.24
N THR A 52 9.75 -3.12 -13.11
CA THR A 52 8.99 -1.87 -13.21
C THR A 52 7.55 -2.06 -13.70
N TYR A 53 7.23 -3.22 -14.28
CA TYR A 53 5.84 -3.60 -14.60
C TYR A 53 4.97 -3.70 -13.34
N LYS A 54 5.57 -3.98 -12.16
CA LYS A 54 4.87 -4.00 -10.86
C LYS A 54 4.64 -2.59 -10.28
N ALA A 55 5.06 -1.53 -10.97
CA ALA A 55 4.98 -0.17 -10.44
C ALA A 55 3.54 0.31 -10.20
N LEU A 56 2.61 -0.02 -11.11
CA LEU A 56 1.21 0.36 -10.93
C LEU A 56 0.61 -0.34 -9.71
N ASN A 57 0.80 -1.65 -9.56
CA ASN A 57 0.29 -2.39 -8.40
C ASN A 57 0.90 -1.89 -7.09
N LYS A 58 2.21 -1.62 -7.06
CA LYS A 58 2.87 -1.03 -5.88
C LYS A 58 2.35 0.38 -5.55
N LEU A 59 1.94 1.16 -6.55
CA LEU A 59 1.32 2.46 -6.32
C LEU A 59 -0.06 2.31 -5.67
N ILE A 60 -0.91 1.46 -6.25
CA ILE A 60 -2.31 1.29 -5.82
C ILE A 60 -2.36 0.61 -4.45
N GLN A 61 -1.82 -0.60 -4.31
CA GLN A 61 -1.83 -1.35 -3.05
C GLN A 61 -1.05 -0.63 -1.95
N GLY A 62 0.06 0.02 -2.33
CA GLY A 62 0.82 0.84 -1.40
C GLY A 62 0.05 2.06 -0.91
N SER A 63 -0.82 2.65 -1.73
CA SER A 63 -1.64 3.80 -1.31
C SER A 63 -2.82 3.35 -0.45
N ALA A 64 -3.46 2.22 -0.77
CA ALA A 64 -4.48 1.61 0.10
C ALA A 64 -3.90 1.29 1.50
N ALA A 65 -2.71 0.67 1.55
CA ALA A 65 -2.04 0.40 2.82
C ALA A 65 -1.57 1.67 3.56
N ASP A 66 -1.43 2.81 2.89
CA ASP A 66 -1.19 4.10 3.56
C ASP A 66 -2.48 4.62 4.22
N GLN A 67 -3.60 4.53 3.50
CA GLN A 67 -4.92 4.92 3.99
C GLN A 67 -5.32 4.13 5.25
N THR A 68 -5.30 2.80 5.19
CA THR A 68 -5.66 1.95 6.34
C THR A 68 -4.78 2.21 7.54
N LYS A 69 -3.46 2.32 7.35
CA LYS A 69 -2.53 2.60 8.45
C LYS A 69 -2.71 3.99 9.05
N LYS A 70 -3.08 4.98 8.23
CA LYS A 70 -3.44 6.30 8.74
C LYS A 70 -4.71 6.21 9.58
N ALA A 71 -5.75 5.55 9.10
CA ALA A 71 -6.97 5.35 9.86
C ALA A 71 -6.72 4.63 11.19
N MET A 72 -5.87 3.59 11.20
CA MET A 72 -5.46 2.93 12.46
C MET A 72 -4.80 3.91 13.45
N ALA A 73 -3.91 4.78 12.96
CA ALA A 73 -3.23 5.76 13.80
C ALA A 73 -4.18 6.85 14.32
N ASP A 74 -5.11 7.31 13.47
CA ASP A 74 -6.13 8.29 13.83
C ASP A 74 -7.12 7.70 14.86
N CYS A 75 -7.59 6.46 14.66
CA CYS A 75 -8.41 5.74 15.63
C CYS A 75 -7.67 5.58 16.97
N TYR A 76 -6.40 5.19 16.93
CA TYR A 76 -5.60 5.04 18.15
C TYR A 76 -5.46 6.35 18.93
N ALA A 77 -5.33 7.49 18.23
CA ALA A 77 -5.27 8.81 18.87
C ALA A 77 -6.57 9.17 19.62
N GLU A 78 -7.70 8.62 19.20
CA GLU A 78 -9.02 8.74 19.86
C GLU A 78 -9.25 7.65 20.92
N GLY A 79 -8.25 6.81 21.23
CA GLY A 79 -8.38 5.69 22.17
C GLY A 79 -9.08 4.46 21.60
N LEU A 80 -9.32 4.43 20.28
CA LEU A 80 -9.99 3.36 19.57
C LEU A 80 -8.94 2.40 19.00
N ILE A 81 -8.75 1.25 19.67
CA ILE A 81 -7.67 0.31 19.34
C ILE A 81 -8.22 -0.83 18.49
N PRO A 82 -7.76 -0.99 17.23
CA PRO A 82 -8.16 -2.14 16.41
C PRO A 82 -7.55 -3.42 17.00
N LEU A 83 -8.37 -4.47 17.09
CA LEU A 83 -7.93 -5.80 17.54
C LEU A 83 -7.16 -6.52 16.45
N MET A 84 -7.63 -6.41 15.21
CA MET A 84 -7.01 -7.03 14.05
C MET A 84 -7.29 -6.22 12.79
N THR A 85 -6.52 -6.51 11.76
CA THR A 85 -6.68 -5.92 10.43
C THR A 85 -6.46 -6.99 9.37
N VAL A 86 -7.33 -6.99 8.36
CA VAL A 86 -7.23 -7.83 7.17
C VAL A 86 -7.27 -6.91 5.95
N HIS A 87 -6.10 -6.53 5.46
CA HIS A 87 -5.94 -5.61 4.33
C HIS A 87 -6.59 -4.23 4.55
N ASP A 88 -7.84 -4.05 4.10
CA ASP A 88 -8.66 -2.85 4.20
C ASP A 88 -9.68 -2.91 5.35
N GLU A 89 -9.85 -4.06 5.98
CA GLU A 89 -10.71 -4.26 7.14
C GLU A 89 -9.97 -3.92 8.45
N LEU A 90 -10.67 -3.23 9.36
CA LEU A 90 -10.26 -3.01 10.75
C LEU A 90 -11.35 -3.53 11.69
N CYS A 91 -11.00 -4.51 12.53
CA CYS A 91 -11.94 -5.10 13.48
C CYS A 91 -11.71 -4.53 14.88
N PHE A 92 -12.78 -4.14 15.56
CA PHE A 92 -12.74 -3.52 16.88
C PHE A 92 -13.70 -4.24 17.82
N SER A 93 -13.37 -4.24 19.12
CA SER A 93 -14.39 -4.36 20.16
C SER A 93 -14.89 -2.97 20.48
N VAL A 94 -16.20 -2.77 20.34
CA VAL A 94 -16.87 -1.48 20.60
C VAL A 94 -17.88 -1.64 21.72
N GLU A 95 -18.04 -0.58 22.52
CA GLU A 95 -18.99 -0.53 23.63
C GLU A 95 -20.34 0.06 23.21
N SER A 96 -20.38 0.72 22.04
CA SER A 96 -21.59 1.39 21.54
C SER A 96 -21.56 1.62 20.03
N GLU A 97 -22.74 1.83 19.45
CA GLU A 97 -22.88 2.20 18.04
C GLU A 97 -22.22 3.55 17.73
N GLN A 98 -22.20 4.48 18.70
CA GLN A 98 -21.52 5.76 18.57
C GLN A 98 -20.02 5.58 18.35
N GLN A 99 -19.41 4.61 19.05
CA GLN A 99 -17.99 4.29 18.87
C GLN A 99 -17.73 3.71 17.47
N ALA A 100 -18.60 2.81 17.01
CA ALA A 100 -18.52 2.26 15.66
C ALA A 100 -18.65 3.35 14.58
N ASN A 101 -19.65 4.24 14.71
CA ASN A 101 -19.85 5.36 13.79
C ASN A 101 -18.64 6.31 13.77
N LYS A 102 -17.98 6.51 14.91
CA LYS A 102 -16.76 7.32 14.98
C LYS A 102 -15.60 6.69 14.21
N ILE A 103 -15.44 5.37 14.30
CA ILE A 103 -14.43 4.62 13.54
C ILE A 103 -14.70 4.77 12.04
N THR A 104 -15.96 4.57 11.62
CA THR A 104 -16.41 4.74 10.23
C THR A 104 -16.07 6.14 9.70
N GLU A 105 -16.41 7.20 10.46
CA GLU A 105 -16.07 8.59 10.10
C GLU A 105 -14.56 8.79 9.91
N ILE A 106 -13.73 8.27 10.83
CA ILE A 106 -12.27 8.38 10.75
C ILE A 106 -11.74 7.68 9.50
N MET A 107 -12.24 6.47 9.20
CA MET A 107 -11.79 5.70 8.03
C MET A 107 -12.20 6.35 6.70
N GLU A 108 -13.39 6.96 6.63
CA GLU A 108 -13.89 7.63 5.42
C GLU A 108 -13.21 8.98 5.16
N THR A 109 -12.93 9.74 6.22
CA THR A 109 -12.47 11.14 6.12
C THR A 109 -10.97 11.32 6.38
N GLY A 110 -10.31 10.31 6.95
CA GLY A 110 -8.92 10.39 7.42
C GLY A 110 -7.91 10.66 6.29
N LEU A 111 -8.25 10.37 5.04
CA LEU A 111 -7.44 10.71 3.88
C LEU A 111 -8.29 11.39 2.80
N PRO A 112 -8.12 12.69 2.53
CA PRO A 112 -8.89 13.37 1.50
C PRO A 112 -8.55 12.82 0.11
N LEU A 113 -9.57 12.29 -0.57
CA LEU A 113 -9.50 11.76 -1.92
C LEU A 113 -10.43 12.55 -2.85
N LYS A 114 -10.15 12.50 -4.17
CA LYS A 114 -11.03 13.12 -5.18
C LYS A 114 -12.40 12.45 -5.25
N VAL A 115 -12.44 11.15 -5.00
CA VAL A 115 -13.67 10.36 -4.84
C VAL A 115 -13.71 9.97 -3.37
N PRO A 116 -14.76 10.34 -2.61
CA PRO A 116 -14.87 9.99 -1.19
C PRO A 116 -14.77 8.49 -0.97
N SER A 117 -14.10 8.09 0.11
CA SER A 117 -14.13 6.71 0.58
C SER A 117 -15.45 6.42 1.27
N LYS A 118 -15.96 5.20 1.09
CA LYS A 118 -17.11 4.66 1.80
C LYS A 118 -16.63 3.46 2.60
N VAL A 119 -17.08 3.34 3.84
CA VAL A 119 -16.79 2.21 4.72
C VAL A 119 -18.08 1.46 4.98
N ASP A 120 -18.04 0.14 4.83
CA ASP A 120 -19.15 -0.73 5.21
C ASP A 120 -18.93 -1.15 6.68
N GLN A 121 -19.93 -0.88 7.52
CA GLN A 121 -19.90 -1.13 8.96
C GLN A 121 -20.85 -2.26 9.30
N GLU A 122 -20.34 -3.28 9.97
CA GLU A 122 -21.14 -4.42 10.45
C GLU A 122 -20.83 -4.69 11.92
N LEU A 123 -21.87 -5.05 12.69
CA LEU A 123 -21.79 -5.32 14.12
C LEU A 123 -22.33 -6.72 14.40
N GLY A 124 -21.59 -7.51 15.18
CA GLY A 124 -21.96 -8.86 15.59
C GLY A 124 -21.25 -9.24 16.87
N ASN A 125 -21.61 -10.39 17.46
CA ASN A 125 -21.02 -10.82 18.74
C ASN A 125 -19.63 -11.44 18.56
N ASN A 126 -19.30 -11.86 17.35
CA ASN A 126 -18.00 -12.37 16.97
C ASN A 126 -17.73 -12.10 15.49
N TRP A 127 -16.46 -12.22 15.10
CA TRP A 127 -16.01 -11.93 13.74
C TRP A 127 -16.61 -12.85 12.66
N GLY A 128 -17.09 -14.05 13.00
CA GLY A 128 -17.72 -14.95 12.03
C GLY A 128 -19.17 -14.59 11.68
N GLU A 129 -19.78 -13.67 12.43
CA GLU A 129 -21.14 -13.16 12.20
C GLU A 129 -21.17 -11.89 11.34
N VAL A 130 -20.00 -11.30 11.09
CA VAL A 130 -19.81 -10.06 10.33
C VAL A 130 -18.88 -10.35 9.15
N GLY A 131 -19.17 -9.82 7.96
CA GLY A 131 -18.40 -10.08 6.74
C GLY A 131 -19.10 -9.73 5.43
#